data_AF-A0A537H6P0-F1
#
_entry.id   AF-A0A537H6P0-F1
#
_cell.length_a   1.000
_cell.length_b   1.000
_cell.length_c   1.000
_cell.angle_alpha   90.00
_cell.angle_beta   90.00
_cell.angle_gamma   90.00
#
_symmetry.space_group_name_H-M   'P 1'
#
loop_
_entity.id
_entity.type
_entity.pdbx_description
1 polymer ?
#
loop_
_entity_poly.entity_id
_entity_poly.type
_entity_poly.pdbx_seq_one_letter_code
_entity_poly.pdbx_strand_id
1 'polypeptide(L)' 'MKLVTVKLPERLIADIDQLVKAGIYHNRSDAIRAAVREMLRRELWQSNQG' A
#
# COMPACT_ATOMS: atom_id res chain seq x y z
N MET A 1 -10.31 9.98 -6.99
CA MET A 1 -9.56 8.69 -6.91
C MET A 1 -10.18 7.75 -7.93
N LYS A 2 -9.39 6.96 -8.67
CA LYS A 2 -9.92 5.92 -9.58
C LYS A 2 -9.89 4.55 -8.89
N LEU A 3 -10.92 3.72 -9.12
CA LEU A 3 -10.97 2.35 -8.60
C LEU A 3 -10.03 1.47 -9.42
N VAL A 4 -9.11 0.79 -8.74
CA VAL A 4 -8.20 -0.20 -9.36
C VAL A 4 -8.42 -1.51 -8.62
N THR A 5 -8.75 -2.57 -9.36
CA THR A 5 -8.93 -3.91 -8.80
C THR A 5 -7.66 -4.72 -9.04
N VAL A 6 -7.08 -5.27 -7.98
CA VAL A 6 -5.89 -6.14 -8.04
C VAL A 6 -6.19 -7.46 -7.36
N LYS A 7 -5.58 -8.54 -7.83
CA LYS A 7 -5.63 -9.85 -7.16
C LYS A 7 -4.42 -9.97 -6.24
N LEU A 8 -4.65 -10.15 -4.95
CA LEU A 8 -3.62 -10.32 -3.94
C LEU A 8 -3.78 -11.70 -3.28
N PRO A 9 -2.67 -12.38 -2.92
CA PRO A 9 -2.71 -13.57 -2.09
C PRO A 9 -3.44 -13.32 -0.76
N GLU A 10 -4.20 -14.30 -0.29
CA GLU A 10 -4.99 -14.20 0.95
C GLU A 10 -4.12 -13.83 2.17
N ARG A 11 -2.90 -14.37 2.23
CA ARG A 11 -1.96 -14.08 3.31
C ARG A 11 -1.63 -12.59 3.42
N LEU A 12 -1.40 -11.92 2.29
CA LEU A 12 -1.13 -10.47 2.29
C LEU A 12 -2.35 -9.67 2.73
N ILE A 13 -3.55 -10.10 2.36
CA ILE A 13 -4.79 -9.46 2.81
C ILE A 13 -4.94 -9.60 4.33
N ALA A 14 -4.65 -10.79 4.86
CA ALA A 14 -4.68 -11.05 6.30
C ALA A 14 -3.66 -10.21 7.08
N ASP A 15 -2.43 -10.07 6.56
CA ASP A 15 -1.40 -9.23 7.17
C ASP A 15 -1.82 -7.74 7.15
N ILE A 16 -2.40 -7.25 6.04
CA ILE A 16 -2.96 -5.89 5.96
C ILE A 16 -4.10 -5.71 6.96
N ASP A 17 -4.96 -6.70 7.13
CA ASP A 17 -6.04 -6.65 8.13
C ASP A 17 -5.52 -6.55 9.56
N GLN A 18 -4.41 -7.22 9.88
CA GLN A 18 -3.79 -7.07 11.19
C GLN A 18 -3.29 -5.64 11.41
N LEU A 19 -2.71 -5.00 10.39
CA LEU A 19 -2.27 -3.61 10.48
C LEU A 19 -3.44 -2.63 10.69
N VAL A 20 -4.58 -2.89 10.05
CA VAL A 20 -5.81 -2.10 10.23
C VAL A 20 -6.38 -2.33 11.63
N LYS A 21 -6.44 -3.59 12.10
CA LYS A 21 -6.90 -3.94 13.46
C LYS A 21 -6.01 -3.34 14.55
N ALA A 22 -4.71 -3.24 14.31
CA ALA A 22 -3.76 -2.60 15.20
C ALA A 22 -3.90 -1.06 15.23
N GLY A 23 -4.76 -0.47 14.39
CA GLY A 23 -4.98 0.97 14.34
C GLY A 23 -3.89 1.75 13.60
N ILE A 24 -2.96 1.06 12.92
CA ILE A 24 -1.87 1.70 12.17
C ILE A 24 -2.42 2.36 10.89
N TYR A 25 -3.42 1.74 10.26
CA TYR A 25 -4.11 2.25 9.09
C TYR A 25 -5.61 2.25 9.28
N HIS A 26 -6.31 3.24 8.72
CA HIS A 26 -7.76 3.34 8.85
C HIS A 26 -8.53 2.25 8.09
N ASN A 27 -7.98 1.79 6.97
CA ASN A 27 -8.57 0.73 6.15
C ASN A 27 -7.52 0.12 5.21
N ARG A 28 -7.89 -1.02 4.57
CA ARG A 28 -7.01 -1.72 3.62
C ARG A 28 -6.53 -0.83 2.48
N SER A 29 -7.43 0.00 1.92
CA SER A 29 -7.10 0.89 0.81
C SER A 29 -6.07 1.96 1.19
N ASP A 30 -6.06 2.38 2.45
CA ASP A 30 -5.09 3.32 2.98
C ASP A 30 -3.71 2.68 3.13
N ALA A 31 -3.65 1.50 3.75
CA ALA A 31 -2.42 0.70 3.85
C ALA A 31 -1.80 0.41 2.49
N ILE A 32 -2.60 -0.06 1.52
CA ILE A 32 -2.14 -0.35 0.16
C ILE A 32 -1.61 0.91 -0.52
N ARG A 33 -2.29 2.04 -0.37
CA ARG A 33 -1.85 3.31 -0.99
C ARG A 33 -0.56 3.83 -0.38
N ALA A 34 -0.39 3.68 0.94
CA ALA A 34 0.86 4.02 1.62
C ALA A 34 2.03 3.16 1.09
N ALA A 35 1.83 1.86 0.94
CA ALA A 35 2.83 0.95 0.37
C ALA A 35 3.19 1.34 -1.08
N VAL A 36 2.20 1.58 -1.94
CA VAL A 36 2.43 2.01 -3.33
C VAL A 36 3.16 3.36 -3.39
N ARG A 37 2.81 4.32 -2.52
CA ARG A 37 3.49 5.62 -2.47
C ARG A 37 4.95 5.46 -2.09
N GLU A 38 5.26 4.65 -1.08
CA GLU A 38 6.64 4.44 -0.63
C GLU A 38 7.46 3.69 -1.68
N MET A 39 6.87 2.71 -2.37
CA MET A 39 7.48 2.04 -3.52
C MET A 39 7.82 3.04 -4.64
N LEU A 40 6.85 3.87 -5.06
CA LEU A 40 7.07 4.89 -6.10
C LEU A 40 8.10 5.94 -5.69
N ARG A 41 8.12 6.33 -4.40
CA ARG A 41 9.12 7.26 -3.89
C ARG A 41 10.53 6.68 -3.99
N ARG A 42 10.69 5.39 -3.71
CA ARG A 42 11.98 4.69 -3.78
C ARG A 42 12.46 4.47 -5.21
N GLU A 43 11.57 4.06 -6.10
CA GLU A 43 11.96 3.64 -7.45
C GLU A 43 11.93 4.76 -8.48
N LEU A 44 10.98 5.70 -8.37
CA LEU A 44 10.76 6.72 -9.40
C LEU A 44 11.29 8.09 -8.98
N TRP A 45 10.99 8.53 -7.76
CA TRP A 45 11.30 9.90 -7.32
C TRP A 45 12.72 10.10 -6.81
N GLN A 46 13.42 9.03 -6.42
CA GLN A 46 14.87 9.09 -6.14
C GLN A 46 15.71 9.03 -7.42
N SER A 47 15.18 8.42 -8.48
CA SER A 47 15.85 8.25 -9.77
C SER A 47 15.80 9.50 -10.65
N ASN A 48 14.94 10.47 -10.32
CA ASN A 48 14.74 11.70 -11.10
C ASN A 48 15.43 12.94 -10.48
N GLN A 49 16.49 12.70 -9.70
CA GLN A 49 17.42 13.70 -9.15
C GLN A 49 18.81 13.56 -9.81
N GLY A 50 18.83 13.30 -11.12
CA GLY A 50 20.02 13.29 -11.97
C GLY A 50 19.84 14.20 -13.16
#